data_AF-A0A2C9LYC4-F1
#
_entry.id   AF-A0A2C9LYC4-F1
#
_cell.length_a   1.000
_cell.length_b   1.000
_cell.length_c   1.000
_cell.angle_alpha   90.00
_cell.angle_beta   90.00
_cell.angle_gamma   90.00
#
_symmetry.space_group_name_H-M   'P 1'
#
loop_
_entity.id
_entity.type
_entity.pdbx_description
1 polymer ?
#
loop_
_entity_poly.entity_id
_entity_poly.type
_entity_poly.pdbx_seq_one_letter_code
_entity_poly.pdbx_strand_id
1 'polypeptide(L)'
;MNAKYDVLQMAMDLGHVNTKYIAWLDIGFFRTLLQETFRPKNDTFTLEVPFNFDDKKVAFTEVGGRDFHKNLSPWDYIKNNHVWVAGGYVLAEQKVIRKFINAYKRTFQALLKDNMASTDQQVIGSMYSPQMIKYQEIEIQTYRCSDGQFGLYSSDSQYFCLAYVCKEAAELRKANTTLQLA
;
A
#
# COMPACT_ATOMS: atom_id res chain seq x y z
N MET A 1 -4.62 6.54 11.17
CA MET A 1 -3.55 5.90 10.38
C MET A 1 -2.53 6.87 9.76
N ASN A 2 -2.54 8.18 10.06
CA ASN A 2 -1.57 9.14 9.48
C ASN A 2 -0.10 8.91 9.94
N ALA A 3 0.11 8.46 11.18
CA ALA A 3 1.45 8.31 11.78
C ALA A 3 2.35 7.29 11.07
N LYS A 4 1.80 6.40 10.24
CA LYS A 4 2.60 5.39 9.52
C LYS A 4 3.67 6.02 8.62
N TYR A 5 3.36 7.17 8.02
CA TYR A 5 4.30 7.88 7.15
C TYR A 5 5.45 8.51 7.93
N ASP A 6 5.22 8.93 9.17
CA ASP A 6 6.28 9.39 10.06
C ASP A 6 7.16 8.22 10.52
N VAL A 7 6.56 7.06 10.82
CA VAL A 7 7.31 5.85 11.17
C VAL A 7 8.17 5.35 9.99
N LEU A 8 7.61 5.31 8.78
CA LEU A 8 8.37 4.95 7.57
C LEU A 8 9.53 5.91 7.34
N GLN A 9 9.28 7.22 7.46
CA GLN A 9 10.32 8.24 7.32
C GLN A 9 11.42 8.03 8.37
N MET A 10 11.06 7.85 9.63
CA MET A 10 12.00 7.61 10.73
C MET A 10 12.83 6.34 10.51
N ALA A 11 12.21 5.24 10.08
CA ALA A 11 12.89 3.97 9.82
C ALA A 11 13.99 4.11 8.74
N MET A 12 13.71 4.91 7.70
CA MET A 12 14.71 5.21 6.67
C MET A 12 15.77 6.21 7.15
N ASP A 13 15.42 7.19 7.99
CA ASP A 13 16.34 8.23 8.48
C ASP A 13 17.33 7.71 9.52
N LEU A 14 16.90 6.76 10.36
CA LEU A 14 17.77 6.11 11.34
C LEU A 14 18.76 5.11 10.71
N GLY A 15 18.67 4.86 9.40
CA GLY A 15 19.55 3.93 8.70
C GLY A 15 19.34 2.45 9.06
N HIS A 16 18.23 2.12 9.75
CA HIS A 16 17.90 0.74 10.12
C HIS A 16 17.37 -0.10 8.95
N VAL A 17 16.99 0.55 7.85
CA VAL A 17 16.47 -0.11 6.63
C VAL A 17 17.45 0.09 5.48
N ASN A 18 18.25 -0.94 5.18
CA ASN A 18 19.24 -0.93 4.09
C ASN A 18 18.79 -1.74 2.85
N THR A 19 17.49 -1.69 2.54
CA THR A 19 16.89 -2.40 1.40
C THR A 19 16.46 -1.42 0.32
N LYS A 20 16.43 -1.84 -0.94
CA LYS A 20 15.92 -1.00 -2.04
C LYS A 20 14.47 -0.55 -1.80
N TYR A 21 13.66 -1.45 -1.29
CA TYR A 21 12.24 -1.26 -1.04
C TYR A 21 11.93 -1.14 0.45
N ILE A 22 10.86 -0.43 0.75
CA ILE A 22 10.30 -0.32 2.10
C ILE A 22 8.78 -0.45 2.03
N ALA A 23 8.20 -1.02 3.06
CA ALA A 23 6.76 -1.21 3.16
C ALA A 23 6.24 -0.88 4.57
N TRP A 24 5.00 -0.41 4.63
CA TRP A 24 4.17 -0.50 5.84
C TRP A 24 3.25 -1.70 5.69
N LEU A 25 3.10 -2.50 6.75
CA LEU A 25 2.21 -3.65 6.78
C LEU A 25 1.46 -3.70 8.11
N ASP A 26 0.13 -3.68 8.03
CA ASP A 26 -0.71 -4.08 9.14
C ASP A 26 -0.63 -5.61 9.29
N ILE A 27 0.06 -6.08 10.34
CA ILE A 27 0.35 -7.51 10.55
C ILE A 27 -0.90 -8.40 10.56
N GLY A 28 -2.06 -7.82 10.87
CA GLY A 28 -3.35 -8.50 10.85
C GLY A 28 -3.78 -9.03 9.47
N PHE A 29 -3.15 -8.62 8.36
CA PHE A 29 -3.43 -9.09 7.00
C PHE A 29 -3.20 -10.60 6.85
N PHE A 30 -2.21 -11.14 7.55
CA PHE A 30 -1.81 -12.54 7.40
C PHE A 30 -2.23 -13.41 8.60
N ARG A 31 -3.10 -12.90 9.49
CA ARG A 31 -3.44 -13.57 10.76
C ARG A 31 -3.88 -15.03 10.60
N THR A 32 -4.59 -15.34 9.51
CA THR A 32 -5.08 -16.68 9.20
C THR A 32 -3.94 -17.59 8.74
N LEU A 33 -2.97 -17.05 8.01
CA LEU A 33 -1.79 -17.75 7.53
C LEU A 33 -0.73 -17.98 8.62
N LEU A 34 -0.85 -17.32 9.77
CA LEU A 34 0.04 -17.50 10.91
C LEU A 34 -0.33 -18.70 11.80
N GLN A 35 -1.45 -19.38 11.52
CA GLN A 35 -1.78 -20.62 12.24
C GLN A 35 -0.84 -21.74 11.80
N GLU A 36 -0.35 -22.54 12.77
CA GLU A 36 0.59 -23.64 12.51
C GLU A 36 0.07 -24.67 11.51
N THR A 37 -1.25 -24.79 11.40
CA THR A 37 -1.94 -25.62 10.41
C THR A 37 -1.64 -25.21 8.97
N PHE A 38 -1.44 -23.92 8.72
CA PHE A 38 -1.13 -23.38 7.39
C PHE A 38 0.35 -23.07 7.21
N ARG A 39 1.10 -22.90 8.31
CA ARG A 39 2.50 -22.50 8.28
C ARG A 39 3.33 -23.16 9.39
N PRO A 40 4.23 -24.10 9.05
CA PRO A 40 5.10 -24.73 10.04
C PRO A 40 5.96 -23.69 10.78
N LYS A 41 6.22 -23.94 12.07
CA LYS A 41 6.98 -23.05 13.00
C LYS A 41 8.34 -22.56 12.47
N ASN A 42 8.94 -23.24 11.48
CA ASN A 42 10.29 -22.96 10.98
C ASN A 42 10.32 -22.38 9.55
N ASP A 43 9.18 -22.07 8.93
CA ASP A 43 9.18 -21.44 7.61
C ASP A 43 9.33 -19.91 7.76
N THR A 44 10.29 -19.28 7.06
CA THR A 44 10.49 -17.83 7.09
C THR A 44 9.42 -17.13 6.25
N PHE A 45 8.71 -16.13 6.80
CA PHE A 45 7.72 -15.37 6.03
C PHE A 45 8.43 -14.31 5.22
N THR A 46 8.31 -14.40 3.90
CA THR A 46 8.92 -13.45 2.98
C THR A 46 7.85 -12.81 2.14
N LEU A 47 7.95 -11.49 1.99
CA LEU A 47 7.22 -10.73 0.98
C LEU A 47 8.24 -10.18 0.02
N GLU A 48 7.91 -10.23 -1.27
CA GLU A 48 8.71 -9.57 -2.28
C GLU A 48 7.86 -8.71 -3.19
N VAL A 49 8.50 -7.76 -3.88
CA VAL A 49 7.78 -6.87 -4.80
C VAL A 49 7.08 -7.68 -5.91
N PRO A 50 5.87 -7.27 -6.34
CA PRO A 50 5.18 -7.89 -7.47
C PRO A 50 6.04 -7.92 -8.73
N PHE A 51 5.86 -8.91 -9.61
CA PHE A 51 6.66 -9.03 -10.84
C PHE A 51 6.53 -7.85 -11.80
N ASN A 52 5.38 -7.18 -11.78
CA ASN A 52 5.08 -6.01 -12.60
C ASN A 52 5.19 -4.69 -11.81
N PHE A 53 5.89 -4.68 -10.68
CA PHE A 53 6.05 -3.48 -9.86
C PHE A 53 6.90 -2.43 -10.58
N ASP A 54 6.39 -1.20 -10.69
CA ASP A 54 7.14 -0.05 -11.20
C ASP A 54 7.83 0.68 -10.05
N ASP A 55 9.16 0.62 -10.02
CA ASP A 55 10.00 1.23 -8.99
C ASP A 55 9.80 2.75 -8.85
N LYS A 56 9.19 3.42 -9.84
CA LYS A 56 8.88 4.86 -9.80
C LYS A 56 7.57 5.19 -9.10
N LYS A 57 6.78 4.19 -8.70
CA LYS A 57 5.42 4.35 -8.15
C LYS A 57 5.31 3.86 -6.72
N VAL A 58 4.23 4.26 -6.06
CA VAL A 58 3.83 3.68 -4.77
C VAL A 58 2.71 2.68 -4.99
N ALA A 59 2.89 1.46 -4.52
CA ALA A 59 1.90 0.40 -4.64
C ALA A 59 0.91 0.42 -3.48
N PHE A 60 -0.38 0.27 -3.83
CA PHE A 60 -1.48 0.05 -2.89
C PHE A 60 -2.46 -1.00 -3.41
N THR A 61 -3.26 -1.58 -2.52
CA THR A 61 -4.49 -2.29 -2.94
C THR A 61 -5.53 -1.28 -3.42
N GLU A 62 -6.18 -1.53 -4.56
CA GLU A 62 -7.33 -0.76 -5.01
C GLU A 62 -8.62 -1.26 -4.35
N VAL A 63 -9.35 -0.35 -3.72
CA VAL A 63 -10.64 -0.66 -3.07
C VAL A 63 -11.79 -0.23 -3.97
N GLY A 64 -11.72 1.01 -4.48
CA GLY A 64 -12.74 1.59 -5.35
C GLY A 64 -12.18 1.92 -6.74
N GLY A 65 -12.99 1.80 -7.79
CA GLY A 65 -12.66 2.22 -9.17
C GLY A 65 -11.92 3.55 -9.27
N ARG A 66 -10.72 3.64 -9.86
CA ARG A 66 -10.13 4.96 -10.19
C ARG A 66 -11.08 5.83 -11.03
N ASP A 67 -11.86 5.23 -11.94
CA ASP A 67 -12.81 5.95 -12.77
C ASP A 67 -13.92 6.67 -12.00
N PHE A 68 -14.39 6.07 -10.91
CA PHE A 68 -15.34 6.71 -10.00
C PHE A 68 -14.67 7.85 -9.21
N HIS A 69 -13.41 7.63 -8.80
CA HIS A 69 -12.69 8.48 -7.86
C HIS A 69 -11.98 9.68 -8.53
N LYS A 70 -11.75 9.67 -9.84
CA LYS A 70 -10.92 10.67 -10.54
C LYS A 70 -11.45 12.09 -10.54
N ASN A 71 -12.75 12.27 -10.39
CA ASN A 71 -13.40 13.58 -10.44
C ASN A 71 -13.85 14.09 -9.06
N LEU A 72 -13.63 13.31 -7.99
CA LEU A 72 -14.03 13.69 -6.64
C LEU A 72 -13.13 14.82 -6.11
N SER A 73 -13.76 15.80 -5.45
CA SER A 73 -13.04 16.81 -4.70
C SER A 73 -12.50 16.24 -3.38
N PRO A 74 -11.52 16.90 -2.74
CA PRO A 74 -11.08 16.52 -1.40
C PRO A 74 -12.20 16.43 -0.37
N TRP A 75 -13.18 17.35 -0.44
CA TRP A 75 -14.32 17.34 0.46
C TRP A 75 -15.25 16.15 0.21
N ASP A 76 -15.42 15.71 -1.04
CA ASP A 76 -16.21 14.52 -1.37
C ASP A 76 -15.58 13.26 -0.76
N TYR A 77 -14.25 13.12 -0.87
CA TYR A 77 -13.53 12.01 -0.23
C TYR A 77 -13.80 11.96 1.27
N ILE A 78 -13.70 13.10 1.93
CA ILE A 78 -13.76 13.20 3.39
C ILE A 78 -15.19 13.07 3.89
N LYS A 79 -16.13 13.85 3.35
CA LYS A 79 -17.52 13.91 3.82
C LYS A 79 -18.26 12.60 3.57
N ASN A 80 -18.02 11.96 2.42
CA ASN A 80 -18.74 10.74 2.03
C ASN A 80 -17.94 9.46 2.30
N ASN A 81 -16.79 9.57 2.97
CA ASN A 81 -15.91 8.45 3.28
C ASN A 81 -15.55 7.60 2.05
N HIS A 82 -15.27 8.24 0.91
CA HIS A 82 -14.85 7.51 -0.29
C HIS A 82 -13.42 6.98 -0.12
N VAL A 83 -13.19 5.75 -0.60
CA VAL A 83 -11.92 5.04 -0.45
C VAL A 83 -11.49 4.51 -1.81
N TRP A 84 -10.47 5.14 -2.38
CA TRP A 84 -9.85 4.66 -3.61
C TRP A 84 -8.89 3.49 -3.33
N VAL A 85 -8.00 3.64 -2.34
CA VAL A 85 -6.96 2.67 -2.01
C VAL A 85 -6.98 2.23 -0.55
N ALA A 86 -6.52 1.02 -0.27
CA ALA A 86 -6.39 0.50 1.09
C ALA A 86 -5.10 1.00 1.75
N GLY A 87 -5.17 1.47 3.00
CA GLY A 87 -3.99 1.96 3.72
C GLY A 87 -3.16 0.87 4.41
N GLY A 88 -3.67 -0.36 4.54
CA GLY A 88 -3.06 -1.37 5.42
C GLY A 88 -1.79 -2.03 4.88
N TYR A 89 -1.49 -1.88 3.59
CA TYR A 89 -0.20 -2.25 3.02
C TYR A 89 0.21 -1.25 1.94
N VAL A 90 1.40 -0.67 2.09
CA VAL A 90 2.02 0.25 1.12
C VAL A 90 3.43 -0.23 0.82
N LEU A 91 3.86 -0.14 -0.43
CA LEU A 91 5.18 -0.58 -0.87
C LEU A 91 5.74 0.42 -1.89
N ALA A 92 7.02 0.76 -1.76
CA ALA A 92 7.74 1.56 -2.75
C ALA A 92 9.27 1.45 -2.61
N GLU A 93 10.00 1.93 -3.61
CA GLU A 93 11.42 2.25 -3.44
C GLU A 93 11.57 3.37 -2.38
N GLN A 94 12.63 3.31 -1.56
CA GLN A 94 12.86 4.30 -0.50
C GLN A 94 12.85 5.75 -1.03
N LYS A 95 13.46 6.02 -2.19
CA LYS A 95 13.48 7.37 -2.77
C LYS A 95 12.08 7.85 -3.17
N VAL A 96 11.24 6.95 -3.65
CA VAL A 96 9.88 7.25 -4.09
C VAL A 96 8.97 7.46 -2.89
N ILE A 97 9.03 6.60 -1.87
CA ILE A 97 8.19 6.76 -0.68
C ILE A 97 8.51 8.06 0.07
N ARG A 98 9.78 8.51 0.09
CA ARG A 98 10.16 9.79 0.71
C ARG A 98 9.47 10.97 0.03
N LYS A 99 9.45 10.99 -1.30
CA LYS A 99 8.73 12.03 -2.07
C LYS A 99 7.23 11.95 -1.83
N PHE A 100 6.67 10.75 -1.80
CA PHE A 100 5.26 10.53 -1.48
C PHE A 100 4.90 11.02 -0.07
N ILE A 101 5.69 10.70 0.95
CA ILE A 101 5.49 11.15 2.33
C ILE A 101 5.51 12.68 2.41
N ASN A 102 6.43 13.33 1.72
CA ASN A 102 6.47 14.80 1.68
C ASN A 102 5.23 15.39 1.03
N ALA A 103 4.77 14.81 -0.09
CA ALA A 103 3.54 15.25 -0.75
C ALA A 103 2.31 15.01 0.13
N TYR A 104 2.24 13.84 0.78
CA TYR A 104 1.22 13.49 1.75
C TYR A 104 1.14 14.50 2.89
N LYS A 105 2.27 14.84 3.51
CA LYS A 105 2.34 15.83 4.60
C LYS A 105 1.84 17.20 4.14
N ARG A 106 2.23 17.65 2.94
CA ARG A 106 1.72 18.92 2.37
C ARG A 106 0.21 18.88 2.17
N THR A 107 -0.32 17.80 1.60
CA THR A 107 -1.77 17.63 1.40
C THR A 107 -2.51 17.59 2.74
N PHE A 108 -2.02 16.81 3.71
CA PHE A 108 -2.61 16.75 5.05
C PHE A 108 -2.65 18.13 5.72
N GLN A 109 -1.58 18.91 5.64
CA GLN A 109 -1.55 20.27 6.18
C GLN A 109 -2.48 21.23 5.44
N ALA A 110 -2.64 21.10 4.12
CA ALA A 110 -3.60 21.89 3.36
C ALA A 110 -5.04 21.56 3.78
N LEU A 111 -5.38 20.28 3.89
CA LEU A 111 -6.70 19.83 4.35
C LEU A 111 -6.98 20.29 5.78
N LEU A 112 -5.99 20.20 6.67
CA LEU A 112 -6.14 20.61 8.07
C LEU A 112 -6.46 22.11 8.21
N LYS A 113 -5.89 22.98 7.35
CA LYS A 113 -6.20 24.42 7.34
C LYS A 113 -7.67 24.71 7.04
N ASP A 114 -8.32 23.82 6.29
CA ASP A 114 -9.73 23.91 5.95
C ASP A 114 -10.61 23.11 6.94
N ASN A 115 -10.07 22.74 8.10
CA ASN A 115 -10.71 21.86 9.11
C ASN A 115 -11.09 20.48 8.56
N MET A 116 -10.38 20.01 7.54
CA MET A 116 -10.58 18.71 6.93
C MET A 116 -9.53 17.71 7.45
N ALA A 117 -9.79 17.08 8.59
CA ALA A 117 -8.96 15.97 9.10
C ALA A 117 -9.67 14.63 8.87
N SER A 118 -8.95 13.65 8.31
CA SER A 118 -9.53 12.32 8.03
C SER A 118 -8.48 11.21 8.05
N THR A 119 -8.85 10.00 7.63
CA THR A 119 -7.93 8.87 7.54
C THR A 119 -6.95 9.04 6.38
N ASP A 120 -5.88 8.24 6.38
CA ASP A 120 -4.89 8.26 5.32
C ASP A 120 -5.49 7.95 3.95
N GLN A 121 -6.52 7.12 3.89
CA GLN A 121 -7.19 6.76 2.64
C GLN A 121 -7.89 7.96 2.00
N GLN A 122 -8.55 8.81 2.79
CA GLN A 122 -9.16 10.04 2.28
C GLN A 122 -8.12 11.10 1.93
N VAL A 123 -7.03 11.19 2.69
CA VAL A 123 -5.92 12.09 2.36
C VAL A 123 -5.29 11.67 1.02
N ILE A 124 -5.03 10.39 0.81
CA ILE A 124 -4.53 9.86 -0.47
C ILE A 124 -5.52 10.14 -1.60
N GLY A 125 -6.80 9.84 -1.41
CA GLY A 125 -7.82 10.19 -2.39
C GLY A 125 -7.78 11.67 -2.78
N SER A 126 -7.67 12.54 -1.78
CA SER A 126 -7.57 13.99 -1.95
C SER A 126 -6.30 14.41 -2.69
N MET A 127 -5.15 13.77 -2.44
CA MET A 127 -3.89 14.06 -3.16
C MET A 127 -4.09 13.98 -4.69
N TYR A 128 -4.84 12.99 -5.16
CA TYR A 128 -5.07 12.73 -6.59
C TYR A 128 -6.42 13.24 -7.11
N SER A 129 -7.02 14.21 -6.39
CA SER A 129 -8.18 14.98 -6.86
C SER A 129 -7.76 16.03 -7.90
N PRO A 130 -8.68 16.50 -8.76
CA PRO A 130 -8.38 17.56 -9.74
C PRO A 130 -7.75 18.82 -9.12
N GLN A 131 -8.11 19.17 -7.89
CA GLN A 131 -7.66 20.36 -7.17
C GLN A 131 -6.20 20.25 -6.70
N MET A 132 -5.75 19.03 -6.39
CA MET A 132 -4.47 18.80 -5.71
C MET A 132 -3.46 18.00 -6.53
N ILE A 133 -3.88 17.35 -7.63
CA ILE A 133 -3.01 16.50 -8.46
C ILE A 133 -1.77 17.22 -8.98
N LYS A 134 -1.87 18.53 -9.24
CA LYS A 134 -0.75 19.38 -9.69
C LYS A 134 0.41 19.47 -8.69
N TYR A 135 0.19 19.08 -7.44
CA TYR A 135 1.21 19.05 -6.38
C TYR A 135 1.77 17.66 -6.12
N GLN A 136 1.31 16.65 -6.89
CA GLN A 136 1.72 15.26 -6.77
C GLN A 136 2.72 14.90 -7.85
N GLU A 137 3.94 14.53 -7.44
CA GLU A 137 5.01 14.09 -8.34
C GLU A 137 5.04 12.56 -8.51
N ILE A 138 4.41 11.84 -7.59
CA ILE A 138 4.48 10.39 -7.51
C ILE A 138 3.15 9.80 -7.94
N GLU A 139 3.19 8.83 -8.83
CA GLU A 139 2.00 8.07 -9.22
C GLU A 139 1.76 6.87 -8.30
N ILE A 140 0.50 6.44 -8.21
CA ILE A 140 0.12 5.21 -7.53
C ILE A 140 -0.04 4.09 -8.55
N GLN A 141 0.52 2.92 -8.24
CA GLN A 141 0.20 1.66 -8.89
C GLN A 141 -0.79 0.88 -8.01
N THR A 142 -1.92 0.48 -8.56
CA THR A 142 -2.95 -0.23 -7.80
C THR A 142 -3.00 -1.72 -8.14
N TYR A 143 -3.37 -2.53 -7.16
CA TYR A 143 -3.54 -3.98 -7.30
C TYR A 143 -4.94 -4.39 -6.86
N ARG A 144 -5.58 -5.24 -7.64
CA ARG A 144 -6.91 -5.80 -7.36
C ARG A 144 -6.88 -7.30 -7.41
N CYS A 145 -7.68 -7.90 -6.54
CA CYS A 145 -7.87 -9.34 -6.49
C CYS A 145 -9.35 -9.63 -6.70
N SER A 146 -9.63 -10.66 -7.48
CA SER A 146 -10.97 -11.21 -7.59
C SER A 146 -11.32 -12.02 -6.34
N ASP A 147 -12.61 -12.23 -6.09
CA ASP A 147 -13.04 -13.09 -5.01
C ASP A 147 -12.53 -14.53 -5.20
N GLY A 148 -12.01 -15.15 -4.15
CA GLY A 148 -11.32 -16.43 -4.15
C GLY A 148 -9.85 -16.39 -4.59
N GLN A 149 -9.36 -15.28 -5.15
CA GLN A 149 -7.96 -15.16 -5.54
C GLN A 149 -7.03 -15.20 -4.33
N PHE A 150 -6.01 -16.06 -4.35
CA PHE A 150 -5.11 -16.33 -3.22
C PHE A 150 -5.82 -16.81 -1.94
N GLY A 151 -7.05 -17.33 -2.05
CA GLY A 151 -7.89 -17.70 -0.91
C GLY A 151 -8.48 -16.51 -0.15
N LEU A 152 -8.46 -15.31 -0.75
CA LEU A 152 -9.09 -14.11 -0.20
C LEU A 152 -10.57 -14.07 -0.59
N TYR A 153 -11.43 -13.75 0.37
CA TYR A 153 -12.87 -13.64 0.14
C TYR A 153 -13.42 -12.33 0.70
N SER A 154 -14.47 -11.80 0.09
CA SER A 154 -15.25 -10.66 0.57
C SER A 154 -14.40 -9.40 0.84
N SER A 155 -14.37 -8.88 2.07
CA SER A 155 -13.55 -7.72 2.42
C SER A 155 -12.06 -7.98 2.20
N ASP A 156 -11.59 -9.22 2.37
CA ASP A 156 -10.16 -9.52 2.32
C ASP A 156 -9.66 -9.42 0.87
N SER A 157 -10.46 -9.88 -0.11
CA SER A 157 -10.11 -9.73 -1.54
C SER A 157 -10.11 -8.25 -1.97
N GLN A 158 -10.94 -7.42 -1.33
CA GLN A 158 -11.00 -5.98 -1.59
C GLN A 158 -9.86 -5.18 -0.94
N TYR A 159 -9.41 -5.53 0.26
CA TYR A 159 -8.47 -4.70 1.03
C TYR A 159 -7.04 -5.25 1.10
N PHE A 160 -6.84 -6.57 0.99
CA PHE A 160 -5.54 -7.21 1.28
C PHE A 160 -4.72 -7.59 0.05
N CYS A 161 -5.25 -7.34 -1.15
CA CYS A 161 -4.71 -7.87 -2.39
C CYS A 161 -3.19 -7.66 -2.57
N LEU A 162 -2.67 -6.42 -2.46
CA LEU A 162 -1.26 -6.15 -2.70
C LEU A 162 -0.33 -7.01 -1.81
N ALA A 163 -0.70 -7.19 -0.55
CA ALA A 163 0.12 -7.98 0.38
C ALA A 163 0.19 -9.45 -0.04
N TYR A 164 -0.93 -10.01 -0.52
CA TYR A 164 -1.00 -11.37 -1.04
C TYR A 164 -0.32 -11.53 -2.40
N VAL A 165 -0.37 -10.52 -3.27
CA VAL A 165 0.44 -10.48 -4.50
C VAL A 165 1.94 -10.51 -4.15
N CYS A 166 2.37 -9.79 -3.10
CA CYS A 166 3.76 -9.81 -2.65
C CYS A 166 4.19 -11.15 -2.04
N LYS A 167 3.27 -11.81 -1.31
CA LYS A 167 3.47 -13.18 -0.80
C LYS A 167 3.65 -14.15 -1.97
N GLU A 168 2.74 -14.13 -2.94
CA GLU A 168 2.80 -15.00 -4.12
C GLU A 168 4.10 -14.80 -4.90
N ALA A 169 4.53 -13.54 -5.08
CA ALA A 169 5.80 -13.24 -5.75
C ALA A 169 7.00 -13.87 -5.05
N ALA A 170 7.02 -13.85 -3.71
CA ALA A 170 8.07 -14.49 -2.92
C ALA A 170 8.05 -16.01 -3.05
N GLU A 171 6.87 -16.63 -2.99
CA GLU A 171 6.72 -18.09 -3.11
C GLU A 171 7.14 -18.61 -4.48
N LEU A 172 6.74 -17.91 -5.55
CA LEU A 172 7.12 -18.27 -6.92
C LEU A 172 8.64 -18.11 -7.15
N ARG A 173 9.27 -17.08 -6.60
CA ARG A 173 10.73 -16.92 -6.70
C ARG A 173 11.49 -17.98 -5.90
N LYS A 174 10.99 -18.35 -4.71
CA LYS A 174 11.55 -19.45 -3.91
C LYS A 174 11.45 -20.78 -4.66
N ALA A 175 10.31 -21.05 -5.31
CA ALA A 175 10.11 -22.25 -6.12
C ALA A 175 11.06 -22.29 -7.34
N ASN A 176 11.17 -21.17 -8.07
CA ASN A 176 12.08 -21.08 -9.23
C ASN A 176 13.56 -21.24 -8.83
N THR A 177 13.96 -20.69 -7.69
CA THR A 177 15.34 -20.86 -7.18
C THR A 177 15.63 -22.32 -6.84
N THR A 178 14.67 -23.01 -6.22
CA THR A 178 14.78 -24.44 -5.92
C THR A 178 14.93 -25.27 -7.19
N LEU A 179 14.17 -24.95 -8.25
CA LEU A 179 14.25 -25.64 -9.55
C LEU A 179 15.56 -25.38 -10.31
N GLN A 180 16.23 -24.25 -10.08
CA GLN A 180 17.54 -23.96 -10.67
C GLN A 180 18.71 -24.67 -9.97
N LEU A 181 18.48 -25.16 -8.74
CA LEU A 181 19.48 -25.82 -7.91
C LEU A 181 19.34 -27.36 -7.89
N ALA A 182 18.30 -27.89 -8.53
CA ALA A 182 17.99 -29.32 -8.66
C ALA A 182 18.41 -29.85 -10.05
#